data_AF-A0A2M7WXV7-F1
#
_entry.id   AF-A0A2M7WXV7-F1
#
_cell.length_a   1.000
_cell.length_b   1.000
_cell.length_c   1.000
_cell.angle_alpha   90.00
_cell.angle_beta   90.00
_cell.angle_gamma   90.00
#
_symmetry.space_group_name_H-M   'P 1'
#
loop_
_entity.id
_entity.type
_entity.pdbx_description
1 polymer ?
#
loop_
_entity_poly.entity_id
_entity_poly.type
_entity_poly.pdbx_seq_one_letter_code
_entity_poly.pdbx_strand_id
1 'polypeptide(L)'
;MVGNWNPDGSGGIYNNHPDSLSYSSVLGRWSLRQEDLQPFSASAAFNLFVPAHGTGRYQHLNTPGNVSGALTTLNQTDLNGHGDAIVLATRNPGSGTITDLAAPLAVTYFGPNWTVARLDGLSMPSNGGFNVSVRPRPSSGRLRSLLNWLWCWSA
;
A
#
# COMPACT_ATOMS: atom_id res chain seq x y z
N MET A 1 1.91 -0.71 5.34
CA MET A 1 1.81 -0.56 6.81
C MET A 1 0.56 -1.26 7.27
N VAL A 2 0.46 -1.59 8.56
CA VAL A 2 -0.73 -2.23 9.15
C VAL A 2 -0.83 -1.85 10.63
N GLY A 3 -2.05 -1.72 11.15
CA GLY A 3 -2.28 -1.55 12.59
C GLY A 3 -1.70 -2.71 13.39
N ASN A 4 -1.09 -2.40 14.53
CA ASN A 4 -0.55 -3.37 15.46
C ASN A 4 -1.41 -3.35 16.73
N TRP A 5 -2.27 -4.36 16.88
CA TRP A 5 -3.12 -4.47 18.05
C TRP A 5 -2.34 -4.84 19.32
N ASN A 6 -1.20 -5.51 19.22
CA ASN A 6 -0.44 -5.96 20.38
C ASN A 6 1.04 -5.56 20.33
N PRO A 7 1.35 -4.23 20.36
CA PRO A 7 2.72 -3.79 20.52
C PRO A 7 3.29 -4.38 21.83
N ASP A 8 4.52 -4.89 21.76
CA ASP A 8 5.24 -5.52 22.88
C ASP A 8 4.57 -6.77 23.50
N GLY A 9 3.65 -7.40 22.76
CA GLY A 9 2.97 -8.63 23.18
C GLY A 9 1.85 -8.42 24.19
N SER A 10 1.59 -7.18 24.61
CA SER A 10 0.41 -6.80 25.40
C SER A 10 -0.72 -6.32 24.50
N GLY A 11 -1.98 -6.57 24.88
CA GLY A 11 -3.12 -6.05 24.13
C GLY A 11 -3.14 -4.51 24.08
N GLY A 12 -3.43 -3.95 22.92
CA GLY A 12 -3.42 -2.54 22.61
C GLY A 12 -4.70 -2.08 21.93
N ILE A 13 -4.62 -0.95 21.22
CA ILE A 13 -5.78 -0.31 20.61
C ILE A 13 -6.00 -0.85 19.19
N TYR A 14 -7.21 -1.32 18.93
CA TYR A 14 -7.61 -1.73 17.59
C TYR A 14 -7.82 -0.49 16.72
N ASN A 15 -7.07 -0.39 15.61
CA ASN A 15 -7.27 0.64 14.60
C ASN A 15 -8.10 0.06 13.45
N ASN A 16 -9.38 0.42 13.39
CA ASN A 16 -10.30 0.01 12.33
C ASN A 16 -10.49 1.09 11.25
N HIS A 17 -9.48 1.92 11.07
CA HIS A 17 -9.54 3.08 10.18
C HIS A 17 -8.62 2.85 8.98
N PRO A 18 -9.02 3.29 7.78
CA PRO A 18 -8.13 3.28 6.62
C PRO A 18 -7.00 4.28 6.85
N ASP A 19 -5.76 3.83 6.72
CA ASP A 19 -4.58 4.66 6.97
C ASP A 19 -3.79 4.94 5.68
N SER A 20 -3.12 6.08 5.62
CA SER A 20 -2.11 6.40 4.61
C SER A 20 -0.79 6.91 5.19
N LEU A 21 0.23 6.93 4.34
CA LEU A 21 1.56 7.44 4.68
C LEU A 21 1.94 8.58 3.73
N SER A 22 2.28 9.74 4.27
CA SER A 22 2.69 10.91 3.49
C SER A 22 3.99 11.50 4.03
N TYR A 23 4.82 12.04 3.14
CA TYR A 23 6.03 12.74 3.56
C TYR A 23 5.72 14.23 3.68
N SER A 24 5.86 14.78 4.90
CA SER A 24 5.77 16.22 5.12
C SER A 24 7.10 16.86 4.79
N SER A 25 7.16 17.61 3.68
CA SER A 25 8.33 18.40 3.33
C SER A 25 8.60 19.53 4.33
N VAL A 26 7.54 20.09 4.93
CA VAL A 26 7.63 21.14 5.95
C VAL A 26 8.30 20.62 7.23
N LEU A 27 7.95 19.41 7.65
CA LEU A 27 8.48 18.81 8.89
C LEU A 27 9.71 17.91 8.65
N GLY A 28 10.07 17.66 7.39
CA GLY A 28 11.18 16.76 7.01
C GLY A 28 10.98 15.31 7.48
N ARG A 29 9.74 14.82 7.57
CA ARG A 29 9.44 13.49 8.09
C ARG A 29 8.18 12.86 7.50
N TRP A 30 8.12 11.54 7.57
CA TRP A 30 6.92 10.78 7.28
C TRP A 30 5.87 10.98 8.38
N SER A 31 4.61 11.06 7.98
CA SER A 31 3.44 11.17 8.83
C SER A 31 2.44 10.07 8.47
N LEU A 32 1.79 9.52 9.49
CA LEU A 32 0.61 8.69 9.32
C LEU A 32 -0.63 9.58 9.27
N ARG A 33 -1.65 9.12 8.56
CA ARG A 33 -2.93 9.80 8.41
C ARG A 33 -4.06 8.78 8.40
N GLN A 34 -5.13 9.04 9.14
CA GLN A 34 -6.41 8.36 8.94
C GLN A 34 -7.15 9.01 7.77
N GLU A 35 -7.51 8.21 6.78
CA GLU A 35 -8.14 8.67 5.54
C GLU A 35 -9.62 9.01 5.72
N ASP A 36 -10.25 8.61 6.82
CA ASP A 36 -11.63 8.95 7.16
C ASP A 36 -11.75 10.19 8.07
N LEU A 37 -10.66 10.95 8.20
CA LEU A 37 -10.57 12.19 8.99
C LEU A 37 -10.85 12.02 10.49
N GLN A 38 -10.87 10.79 10.99
CA GLN A 38 -10.93 10.55 12.41
C GLN A 38 -9.57 10.85 13.07
N PRO A 39 -9.57 11.22 14.36
CA PRO A 39 -8.32 11.33 15.12
C PRO A 39 -7.78 9.93 15.43
N PHE A 40 -6.45 9.80 15.40
CA PHE A 40 -5.80 8.62 15.96
C PHE A 40 -6.16 8.47 17.44
N SER A 41 -6.51 7.25 17.85
CA SER A 41 -6.62 6.91 19.26
C SER A 41 -5.25 7.00 19.92
N ALA A 42 -5.19 7.53 21.14
CA ALA A 42 -3.96 7.58 21.91
C ALA A 42 -3.36 6.17 22.05
N SER A 43 -2.04 6.07 21.87
CA SER A 43 -1.29 4.80 21.93
C SER A 43 -1.62 3.76 20.85
N ALA A 44 -2.31 4.13 19.77
CA ALA A 44 -2.39 3.28 18.59
C ALA A 44 -0.98 2.99 18.03
N ALA A 45 -0.69 1.73 17.73
CA ALA A 45 0.60 1.29 17.23
C ALA A 45 0.48 0.73 15.80
N PHE A 46 1.56 0.81 15.04
CA PHE A 46 1.59 0.42 13.63
C PHE A 46 2.90 -0.28 13.27
N ASN A 47 2.79 -1.30 12.43
CA ASN A 47 3.94 -1.94 11.80
C ASN A 47 4.20 -1.30 10.43
N LEU A 48 5.42 -0.82 10.25
CA LEU A 48 5.88 -0.17 9.04
C LEU A 48 6.86 -1.09 8.31
N PHE A 49 6.57 -1.36 7.04
CA PHE A 49 7.54 -1.99 6.14
C PHE A 49 8.25 -0.90 5.35
N VAL A 50 9.57 -0.84 5.46
CA VAL A 50 10.41 0.07 4.68
C VAL A 50 11.25 -0.77 3.73
N PRO A 51 10.96 -0.78 2.41
CA PRO A 51 11.76 -1.53 1.46
C PRO A 51 13.18 -0.97 1.39
N ALA A 52 14.15 -1.87 1.23
CA ALA A 52 15.55 -1.52 1.04
C ALA A 52 15.75 -0.48 -0.09
N HIS A 53 16.85 0.26 -0.01
CA HIS A 53 17.24 1.17 -1.08
C HIS A 53 17.56 0.40 -2.37
N GLY A 54 17.19 0.98 -3.51
CA GLY A 54 17.42 0.38 -4.83
C GLY A 54 16.19 0.40 -5.74
N THR A 55 16.20 -0.50 -6.72
CA THR A 55 15.13 -0.72 -7.71
C THR A 55 13.92 -1.45 -7.11
N GLY A 56 12.79 -1.48 -7.82
CA GLY A 56 11.57 -2.13 -7.35
C GLY A 56 10.82 -1.31 -6.30
N ARG A 57 10.93 0.03 -6.36
CA ARG A 57 10.10 0.94 -5.58
C ARG A 57 9.87 2.23 -6.36
N TYR A 58 8.66 2.74 -6.34
CA TYR A 58 8.33 4.00 -6.99
C TYR A 58 7.06 4.62 -6.39
N GLN A 59 6.85 5.90 -6.67
CA GLN A 59 5.61 6.58 -6.36
C GLN A 59 4.71 6.52 -7.59
N HIS A 60 3.54 5.92 -7.44
CA HIS A 60 2.48 5.95 -8.42
C HIS A 60 1.60 7.16 -8.18
N LEU A 61 1.41 8.02 -9.19
CA LEU A 61 0.48 9.13 -9.14
C LEU A 61 -0.76 8.79 -9.95
N ASN A 62 -1.95 8.94 -9.35
CA ASN A 62 -3.19 8.80 -10.08
C ASN A 62 -3.38 10.02 -11.00
N THR A 63 -3.69 9.76 -12.26
CA THR A 63 -3.97 10.77 -13.27
C THR A 63 -5.18 10.34 -14.10
N PRO A 64 -5.85 11.26 -14.81
CA PRO A 64 -6.93 10.88 -15.73
C PRO A 64 -6.51 9.84 -16.78
N GLY A 65 -5.22 9.79 -17.15
CA GLY A 65 -4.70 8.85 -18.16
C GLY A 65 -4.40 7.44 -17.64
N ASN A 66 -4.35 7.23 -16.32
CA ASN A 66 -4.07 5.92 -15.73
C ASN A 66 -5.18 5.41 -14.80
N VAL A 67 -6.26 6.18 -14.65
CA VAL A 67 -7.46 5.80 -13.90
C VAL A 67 -8.56 5.36 -14.87
N SER A 68 -9.24 4.26 -14.56
CA SER A 68 -10.44 3.82 -15.27
C SER A 68 -11.42 3.18 -14.27
N GLY A 69 -12.59 3.79 -14.10
CA GLY A 69 -13.55 3.39 -13.08
C GLY A 69 -12.90 3.34 -11.69
N ALA A 70 -13.02 2.19 -11.02
CA ALA A 70 -12.46 1.95 -9.69
C ALA A 70 -10.96 1.61 -9.66
N LEU A 71 -10.28 1.61 -10.80
CA LEU A 71 -8.91 1.11 -10.95
C LEU A 71 -7.93 2.24 -11.27
N THR A 72 -6.68 2.09 -10.84
CA THR A 72 -5.54 2.77 -11.44
C THR A 72 -4.47 1.77 -11.87
N THR A 73 -3.97 1.92 -13.10
CA THR A 73 -3.01 1.00 -13.71
C THR A 73 -1.58 1.36 -13.32
N LEU A 74 -0.86 0.39 -12.78
CA LEU A 74 0.55 0.50 -12.41
C LEU A 74 1.43 0.18 -13.63
N ASN A 75 1.63 1.17 -14.49
CA ASN A 75 2.42 1.01 -15.70
C ASN A 75 3.91 1.30 -15.43
N GLN A 76 4.70 0.25 -15.19
CA GLN A 76 6.15 0.34 -15.00
C GLN A 76 6.86 -0.85 -15.65
N THR A 77 8.07 -0.63 -16.18
CA THR A 77 8.82 -1.65 -16.91
C THR A 77 9.13 -2.90 -16.08
N ASP A 78 9.30 -2.76 -14.75
CA ASP A 78 9.56 -3.85 -13.82
C ASP A 78 8.29 -4.58 -13.33
N LEU A 79 7.10 -4.13 -13.75
CA LEU A 79 5.80 -4.73 -13.42
C LEU A 79 5.08 -5.32 -14.63
N ASN A 80 5.19 -4.68 -15.78
CA ASN A 80 4.44 -5.05 -16.97
C ASN A 80 4.87 -6.44 -17.46
N GLY A 81 3.91 -7.34 -17.65
CA GLY A 81 4.16 -8.74 -18.02
C GLY A 81 4.68 -9.63 -16.88
N HIS A 82 4.85 -9.10 -15.66
CA HIS A 82 5.38 -9.82 -14.50
C HIS A 82 4.27 -10.18 -13.49
N GLY A 83 3.34 -11.05 -13.90
CA GLY A 83 2.24 -11.51 -13.05
C GLY A 83 2.65 -12.37 -11.84
N ASP A 84 3.91 -12.80 -11.78
CA ASP A 84 4.49 -13.56 -10.67
C ASP A 84 5.25 -12.70 -9.64
N ALA A 85 5.29 -11.38 -9.86
CA ALA A 85 5.90 -10.44 -8.92
C ALA A 85 5.11 -10.35 -7.61
N ILE A 86 5.82 -10.06 -6.52
CA ILE A 86 5.20 -9.65 -5.26
C ILE A 86 5.10 -8.13 -5.28
N VAL A 87 3.87 -7.62 -5.27
CA VAL A 87 3.58 -6.19 -5.33
C VAL A 87 2.88 -5.75 -4.05
N LEU A 88 3.44 -4.74 -3.39
CA LEU A 88 2.85 -4.09 -2.22
C LEU A 88 2.57 -2.64 -2.59
N ALA A 89 1.36 -2.16 -2.30
CA ALA A 89 0.98 -0.76 -2.47
C ALA A 89 0.39 -0.22 -1.17
N THR A 90 0.76 1.02 -0.82
CA THR A 90 0.15 1.74 0.31
C THR A 90 -0.28 3.13 -0.17
N ARG A 91 -1.44 3.60 0.29
CA ARG A 91 -1.96 4.92 -0.07
C ARG A 91 -0.92 5.99 0.26
N ASN A 92 -0.65 6.83 -0.73
CA ASN A 92 0.10 8.07 -0.59
C ASN A 92 -0.79 9.21 -1.10
N PRO A 93 -1.36 10.04 -0.21
CA PRO A 93 -2.22 11.15 -0.62
C PRO A 93 -1.46 12.25 -1.38
N GLY A 94 -0.12 12.24 -1.34
CA GLY A 94 0.72 13.26 -1.95
C GLY A 94 0.69 14.58 -1.17
N SER A 95 0.95 15.66 -1.88
CA SER A 95 0.91 17.04 -1.38
C SER A 95 -0.10 17.87 -2.16
N GLY A 96 -0.70 18.89 -1.55
CA GLY A 96 -1.71 19.74 -2.17
C GLY A 96 -3.13 19.39 -1.73
N THR A 97 -4.11 19.49 -2.61
CA THR A 97 -5.50 19.08 -2.32
C THR A 97 -5.56 17.56 -2.15
N ILE A 98 -5.69 17.12 -0.90
CA ILE A 98 -5.81 15.71 -0.55
C ILE A 98 -7.27 15.28 -0.74
N THR A 99 -7.47 14.22 -1.54
CA THR A 99 -8.74 13.50 -1.57
C THR A 99 -8.63 12.25 -0.73
N ASP A 100 -9.54 12.14 0.21
CA ASP A 100 -9.68 10.99 1.09
C ASP A 100 -10.02 9.72 0.32
N LEU A 101 -9.28 8.66 0.62
CA LEU A 101 -9.48 7.34 0.07
C LEU A 101 -9.67 6.33 1.22
N ALA A 102 -10.86 6.38 1.82
CA ALA A 102 -11.25 5.49 2.92
C ALA A 102 -11.68 4.07 2.46
N ALA A 103 -11.75 3.83 1.15
CA ALA A 103 -12.16 2.54 0.60
C ALA A 103 -11.13 1.44 0.90
N PRO A 104 -11.57 0.19 1.13
CA PRO A 104 -10.67 -0.96 1.05
C PRO A 104 -10.05 -1.06 -0.34
N LEU A 105 -8.75 -1.38 -0.37
CA LEU A 105 -7.97 -1.43 -1.60
C LEU A 105 -7.45 -2.85 -1.86
N ALA A 106 -7.34 -3.20 -3.13
CA ALA A 106 -6.67 -4.40 -3.58
C ALA A 106 -5.57 -4.06 -4.58
N VAL A 107 -4.49 -4.84 -4.55
CA VAL A 107 -3.51 -4.90 -5.64
C VAL A 107 -3.85 -6.12 -6.48
N THR A 108 -4.13 -5.92 -7.76
CA THR A 108 -4.60 -7.00 -8.66
C THR A 108 -3.76 -7.03 -9.93
N TYR A 109 -3.64 -8.21 -10.54
CA TYR A 109 -3.03 -8.38 -11.85
C TYR A 109 -4.12 -8.72 -12.87
N PHE A 110 -4.28 -7.87 -13.90
CA PHE A 110 -5.29 -8.06 -14.94
C PHE A 110 -4.68 -7.82 -16.33
N GLY A 111 -4.77 -8.82 -17.20
CA GLY A 111 -4.09 -8.80 -18.49
C GLY A 111 -2.57 -8.71 -18.30
N PRO A 112 -1.87 -7.77 -18.96
CA PRO A 112 -0.42 -7.63 -18.79
C PRO A 112 -0.01 -6.73 -17.62
N ASN A 113 -0.94 -6.11 -16.89
CA ASN A 113 -0.62 -5.02 -15.95
C ASN A 113 -1.11 -5.29 -14.53
N TRP A 114 -0.37 -4.78 -13.56
CA TRP A 114 -0.84 -4.63 -12.19
C TRP A 114 -1.72 -3.37 -12.06
N THR A 115 -2.70 -3.42 -11.16
CA THR A 115 -3.58 -2.29 -10.83
C THR A 115 -3.77 -2.18 -9.32
N VAL A 116 -4.08 -0.98 -8.85
CA VAL A 116 -4.70 -0.79 -7.53
C VAL A 116 -6.20 -0.54 -7.75
N ALA A 117 -7.03 -1.33 -7.09
CA ALA A 117 -8.47 -1.29 -7.19
C ALA A 117 -9.10 -0.77 -5.90
N ARG A 118 -10.09 0.11 -6.03
CA ARG A 118 -11.06 0.35 -4.96
C ARG A 118 -12.08 -0.78 -4.93
N LEU A 119 -12.29 -1.36 -3.75
CA LEU A 119 -13.22 -2.48 -3.59
C LEU A 119 -14.66 -2.05 -3.29
N ASP A 120 -14.89 -0.76 -3.05
CA ASP A 120 -16.24 -0.19 -2.86
C ASP A 120 -16.97 0.11 -4.19
N GLY A 121 -16.30 -0.09 -5.33
CA GLY A 121 -16.87 0.14 -6.67
C GLY A 121 -16.96 1.61 -7.09
N LEU A 122 -16.58 2.56 -6.23
CA LEU A 122 -16.52 3.98 -6.59
C LEU A 122 -15.31 4.28 -7.47
N SER A 123 -15.39 5.38 -8.23
CA SER A 123 -14.29 5.81 -9.08
C SER A 123 -13.02 6.12 -8.28
N MET A 124 -11.88 5.67 -8.79
CA MET A 124 -10.58 6.03 -8.25
C MET A 124 -10.34 7.54 -8.48
N PRO A 125 -9.96 8.33 -7.45
CA PRO A 125 -9.64 9.74 -7.65
C PRO A 125 -8.42 9.91 -8.55
N SER A 126 -8.45 10.89 -9.44
CA SER A 126 -7.34 11.28 -10.33
C SER A 126 -6.32 12.22 -9.64
N ASN A 127 -6.11 12.01 -8.35
CA ASN A 127 -5.14 12.71 -7.52
C ASN A 127 -4.64 11.81 -6.37
N GLY A 128 -3.55 12.25 -5.72
CA GLY A 128 -2.78 11.39 -4.82
C GLY A 128 -2.30 10.14 -5.55
N GLY A 129 -2.10 9.04 -4.84
CA GLY A 129 -1.70 7.78 -5.45
C GLY A 129 -1.18 6.78 -4.42
N PHE A 130 -0.08 6.09 -4.75
CA PHE A 130 0.43 4.98 -3.96
C PHE A 130 1.95 4.94 -3.92
N ASN A 131 2.52 4.60 -2.77
CA ASN A 131 3.89 4.11 -2.74
C ASN A 131 3.85 2.62 -3.08
N VAL A 132 4.57 2.22 -4.11
CA VAL A 132 4.58 0.84 -4.62
C VAL A 132 5.97 0.24 -4.41
N SER A 133 6.00 -1.00 -3.92
CA SER A 133 7.20 -1.84 -3.88
C SER A 133 6.95 -3.13 -4.64
N VAL A 134 7.95 -3.51 -5.43
CA VAL A 134 7.94 -4.65 -6.33
C VAL A 134 9.14 -5.52 -6.00
N ARG A 135 8.89 -6.81 -5.86
CA ARG A 135 9.93 -7.82 -5.77
C ARG A 135 9.70 -8.83 -6.89
N PRO A 136 10.66 -9.00 -7.81
CA PRO A 136 10.63 -10.14 -8.72
C PRO A 136 10.52 -11.43 -7.93
N ARG A 137 9.86 -12.44 -8.50
CA ARG A 137 9.83 -13.77 -7.90
C ARG A 137 11.27 -14.19 -7.58
N PRO A 138 11.57 -14.59 -6.34
CA PRO A 138 12.89 -15.13 -6.03
C PRO A 138 13.13 -16.35 -6.91
N SER A 139 14.26 -16.37 -7.64
CA SER A 139 14.72 -17.59 -8.27
C SER A 139 14.77 -18.69 -7.20
N SER A 140 14.42 -19.91 -7.59
CA SER A 140 14.05 -21.06 -6.75
C SER A 140 15.00 -21.46 -5.60
N GLY A 141 16.10 -20.74 -5.37
CA GLY A 141 17.04 -20.94 -4.26
C GLY A 141 17.00 -19.91 -3.12
N ARG A 142 16.25 -18.80 -3.21
CA ARG A 142 16.33 -17.71 -2.19
C ARG A 142 15.14 -17.55 -1.23
N LEU A 143 14.10 -18.36 -1.37
CA LEU A 143 12.95 -18.42 -0.44
C LEU A 143 13.04 -19.63 0.50
N ARG A 144 14.14 -19.77 1.24
CA ARG A 144 14.21 -20.77 2.32
C ARG A 144 14.29 -20.19 3.74
N SER A 145 14.28 -18.87 3.93
CA SER A 145 14.48 -18.35 5.30
C SER A 145 13.77 -17.05 5.70
N LEU A 146 12.83 -16.51 4.91
CA LEU A 146 12.22 -15.21 5.26
C LEU A 146 10.69 -15.13 5.24
N LEU A 147 9.97 -16.25 5.08
CA LEU A 147 8.50 -16.22 5.13
C LEU A 147 7.94 -17.45 5.85
N ASN A 148 8.26 -17.59 7.13
CA ASN A 148 7.62 -18.58 8.04
C ASN A 148 6.40 -18.00 8.79
N TRP A 149 5.87 -16.86 8.36
CA TRP A 149 4.73 -16.20 9.01
C TRP A 149 3.73 -15.67 8.00
N LEU A 150 3.07 -16.57 7.27
CA LEU A 150 1.66 -16.47 6.87
C LEU A 150 1.34 -17.76 6.10
N TRP A 151 0.07 -18.19 6.17
CA TRP A 151 -0.50 -19.42 5.60
C TRP A 151 -0.45 -20.65 6.51
N CYS A 152 -1.19 -20.57 7.61
CA CYS A 152 -1.97 -21.71 8.08
C CYS A 152 -3.30 -21.66 7.31
N TRP A 153 -3.51 -22.58 6.37
CA TRP A 153 -4.83 -23.17 6.16
C TRP A 153 -4.72 -24.59 6.73
N SER A 154 -5.49 -24.90 7.76
CA SER A 154 -5.75 -26.29 8.09
C SER A 154 -6.80 -26.83 7.11
N ALA A 155 -6.61 -28.11 6.77
CA ALA A 155 -7.45 -28.95 5.93
C ALA A 155 -8.93 -28.95 6.34
#